data_AF-A0A2G9T4A4-F1
#
_entry.id   AF-A0A2G9T4A4-F1
#
_cell.length_a   1.000
_cell.length_b   1.000
_cell.length_c   1.000
_cell.angle_alpha   90.00
_cell.angle_beta   90.00
_cell.angle_gamma   90.00
#
_symmetry.space_group_name_H-M   'P 1'
#
loop_
_entity.id
_entity.type
_entity.pdbx_description
1 polymer ?
#
loop_
_entity_poly.entity_id
_entity_poly.type
_entity_poly.pdbx_seq_one_letter_code
_entity_poly.pdbx_strand_id
1 'polypeptide(L)'
;GIADEIGVNLGQLAFLNIFYELSRFCTSIVAQPPGSKDMFHARNLDFGQLFVWNIGAQSWDLTDSLKKVTVNLNFIRNGTTLFKGTTLAGHVGVLTGLR
;
A
#
# COMPACT_ATOMS: atom_id res chain seq x y z
N GLY A 1 13.41 3.78 15.36
CA GLY A 1 12.21 3.81 14.48
C GLY A 1 12.38 2.81 13.35
N ILE A 2 11.53 2.83 12.31
CA ILE A 2 11.65 1.84 11.20
C ILE A 2 13.08 1.80 10.63
N ALA A 3 13.69 2.97 10.36
CA ALA A 3 15.03 3.06 9.77
C ALA A 3 16.11 2.36 10.62
N ASP A 4 16.09 2.56 11.94
CA ASP A 4 17.05 1.94 12.86
C ASP A 4 16.86 0.42 12.95
N GLU A 5 15.60 -0.04 12.94
CA GLU A 5 15.26 -1.47 13.05
C GLU A 5 15.75 -2.27 11.84
N ILE A 6 15.62 -1.71 10.63
CA ILE A 6 16.05 -2.38 9.39
C ILE A 6 17.45 -1.94 8.93
N GLY A 7 18.15 -1.13 9.72
CA GLY A 7 19.53 -0.69 9.45
C GLY A 7 19.72 0.16 8.19
N VAL A 8 18.74 0.98 7.81
CA VAL A 8 18.80 1.85 6.62
C VAL A 8 18.95 3.32 6.99
N ASN A 9 19.46 4.12 6.06
CA ASN A 9 19.54 5.56 6.25
C ASN A 9 18.13 6.19 6.32
N LEU A 10 17.89 7.05 7.32
CA LEU A 10 16.60 7.73 7.50
C LEU A 10 16.16 8.53 6.26
N GLY A 11 17.10 9.19 5.58
CA GLY A 11 16.83 9.94 4.35
C GLY A 11 16.38 9.04 3.20
N GLN A 12 16.93 7.84 3.07
CA GLN A 12 16.48 6.85 2.08
C GLN A 12 15.06 6.37 2.37
N LEU A 13 14.75 6.09 3.65
CA LEU A 13 13.40 5.68 4.05
C LEU A 13 12.38 6.81 3.87
N ALA A 14 12.76 8.05 4.20
CA ALA A 14 11.93 9.23 4.00
C ALA A 14 11.67 9.46 2.50
N PHE A 15 12.70 9.33 1.66
CA PHE A 15 12.55 9.42 0.21
C PHE A 15 11.61 8.33 -0.33
N LEU A 16 11.74 7.09 0.14
CA LEU A 16 10.83 6.00 -0.23
C LEU A 16 9.37 6.33 0.14
N ASN A 17 9.14 6.93 1.31
CA ASN A 17 7.81 7.35 1.74
C ASN A 17 7.22 8.46 0.85
N ILE A 18 8.04 9.41 0.37
CA ILE A 18 7.62 10.45 -0.59
C ILE A 18 7.37 9.84 -1.98
N PHE A 19 8.20 8.90 -2.38
CA PHE A 19 8.17 8.28 -3.71
C PHE A 19 6.81 7.61 -4.00
N TYR A 20 6.16 7.03 -3.00
CA TYR A 20 4.80 6.49 -3.13
C TYR A 20 3.73 7.52 -3.52
N GLU A 21 3.97 8.82 -3.29
CA GLU A 21 3.04 9.89 -3.67
C GLU A 21 3.15 10.30 -5.14
N LEU A 22 4.26 9.96 -5.82
CA LEU A 22 4.58 10.52 -7.14
C LEU A 22 4.14 9.65 -8.33
N SER A 23 4.02 8.33 -8.16
CA SER A 23 3.86 7.41 -9.31
C SER A 23 2.94 6.22 -9.07
N ARG A 24 1.71 6.47 -8.59
CA ARG A 24 0.70 5.43 -8.35
C ARG A 24 -0.43 5.45 -9.38
N PHE A 25 -0.64 4.31 -10.02
CA PHE A 25 -1.86 4.06 -10.77
C PHE A 25 -2.86 3.33 -9.88
N CYS A 26 -4.14 3.57 -10.13
CA CYS A 26 -5.20 2.98 -9.33
C CYS A 26 -6.52 2.93 -10.08
N THR A 27 -7.27 1.85 -9.84
CA THR A 27 -8.70 1.79 -10.14
C THR A 27 -9.46 1.59 -8.84
N SER A 28 -10.51 2.39 -8.61
CA SER A 28 -11.40 2.28 -7.46
C SER A 28 -12.84 2.20 -7.92
N ILE A 29 -13.63 1.33 -7.28
CA ILE A 29 -15.04 1.11 -7.57
C ILE A 29 -15.81 1.26 -6.27
N VAL A 30 -16.86 2.07 -6.29
CA VAL A 30 -17.88 2.12 -5.24
C VAL A 30 -19.21 1.76 -5.88
N ALA A 31 -19.90 0.78 -5.31
CA ALA A 31 -21.15 0.27 -5.86
C ALA A 31 -22.16 -0.03 -4.75
N GLN A 32 -23.44 0.16 -5.09
CA GLN A 32 -24.57 -0.22 -4.26
C GLN A 32 -25.56 -1.01 -5.13
N PRO A 33 -25.83 -2.29 -4.83
CA PRO A 33 -26.78 -3.09 -5.59
C PRO A 33 -28.21 -2.50 -5.50
N PRO A 34 -29.02 -2.61 -6.57
CA PRO A 34 -30.42 -2.16 -6.52
C PRO A 34 -31.19 -2.83 -5.38
N GLY A 35 -31.87 -2.03 -4.57
CA GLY A 35 -32.65 -2.52 -3.42
C GLY A 35 -31.84 -2.90 -2.19
N SER A 36 -30.50 -2.85 -2.23
CA SER A 36 -29.64 -3.06 -1.05
C SER A 36 -29.36 -1.76 -0.30
N LYS A 37 -29.19 -1.85 1.03
CA LYS A 37 -28.63 -0.75 1.85
C LYS A 37 -27.10 -0.79 1.95
N ASP A 38 -26.48 -1.87 1.47
CA ASP A 38 -25.05 -2.10 1.59
C ASP A 38 -24.27 -1.42 0.48
N MET A 39 -23.15 -0.81 0.85
CA MET A 39 -22.17 -0.25 -0.09
C MET A 39 -20.93 -1.14 -0.15
N PHE A 40 -20.43 -1.33 -1.36
CA PHE A 40 -19.19 -2.06 -1.64
C PHE A 40 -18.15 -1.08 -2.15
N HIS A 41 -16.96 -1.14 -1.57
CA HIS A 41 -15.81 -0.36 -2.02
C HIS A 41 -14.65 -1.33 -2.27
N ALA A 42 -14.18 -1.36 -3.50
CA ALA A 42 -13.06 -2.19 -3.94
C ALA A 42 -12.09 -1.36 -4.76
N ARG A 43 -10.81 -1.76 -4.79
CA ARG A 43 -9.80 -1.07 -5.57
C ARG A 43 -8.60 -1.96 -5.91
N ASN A 44 -7.89 -1.64 -6.99
CA ASN A 44 -6.59 -2.21 -7.37
C ASN A 44 -5.49 -1.18 -7.23
N LEU A 45 -4.35 -1.54 -6.61
CA LEU A 45 -3.13 -0.72 -6.51
C LEU A 45 -2.09 -1.19 -7.51
N ASP A 46 -1.73 -0.28 -8.41
CA ASP A 46 -0.82 -0.56 -9.50
C ASP A 46 0.42 0.35 -9.32
N PHE A 47 1.54 -0.24 -8.89
CA PHE A 47 2.77 0.50 -8.59
C PHE A 47 4.03 -0.31 -8.92
N GLY A 48 5.12 0.39 -9.23
CA GLY A 48 6.42 -0.19 -9.53
C GLY A 48 6.67 -0.45 -11.02
N GLN A 49 5.73 -0.10 -11.89
CA GLN A 49 5.92 -0.16 -13.34
C GLN A 49 7.03 0.81 -13.77
N LEU A 50 7.77 0.43 -14.82
CA LEU A 50 8.91 1.20 -15.36
C LEU A 50 10.15 1.23 -14.45
N PHE A 51 10.12 0.54 -13.30
CA PHE A 51 11.28 0.36 -12.43
C PHE A 51 11.85 -1.04 -12.57
N VAL A 52 12.92 -1.15 -13.36
CA VAL A 52 13.71 -2.37 -13.65
C VAL A 52 12.87 -3.51 -14.23
N TRP A 53 12.97 -3.69 -15.55
CA TRP A 53 12.29 -4.78 -16.25
C TRP A 53 13.05 -6.10 -16.10
N ASN A 54 12.37 -7.13 -15.59
CA ASN A 54 12.90 -8.47 -15.49
C ASN A 54 12.43 -9.32 -16.67
N ILE A 55 13.35 -9.63 -17.58
CA ILE A 55 13.06 -10.38 -18.81
C ILE A 55 12.61 -11.82 -18.50
N GLY A 56 13.22 -12.46 -17.50
CA GLY A 56 12.92 -13.86 -17.15
C GLY A 56 11.56 -14.01 -16.47
N ALA A 57 11.22 -13.11 -15.56
CA ALA A 57 9.93 -13.09 -14.87
C ALA A 57 8.80 -12.42 -15.68
N GLN A 58 9.14 -11.72 -16.77
CA GLN A 58 8.22 -10.90 -17.57
C GLN A 58 7.42 -9.91 -16.70
N SER A 59 8.12 -9.28 -15.75
CA SER A 59 7.53 -8.41 -14.74
C SER A 59 8.48 -7.26 -14.36
N TRP A 60 7.98 -6.32 -13.55
CA TRP A 60 8.77 -5.26 -12.96
C TRP A 60 9.26 -5.69 -11.58
N ASP A 61 10.58 -5.65 -11.34
CA ASP A 61 11.19 -6.12 -10.09
C ASP A 61 10.67 -5.35 -8.87
N LEU A 62 10.41 -4.06 -9.02
CA LEU A 62 9.84 -3.24 -7.95
C LEU A 62 8.41 -3.69 -7.63
N THR A 63 7.57 -3.92 -8.65
CA THR A 63 6.21 -4.44 -8.45
C THR A 63 6.23 -5.78 -7.69
N ASP A 64 7.14 -6.69 -8.05
CA ASP A 64 7.24 -7.99 -7.36
C ASP A 64 7.80 -7.89 -5.94
N SER A 65 8.70 -6.94 -5.69
CA SER A 65 9.18 -6.65 -4.34
C SER A 65 8.07 -6.10 -3.45
N LEU A 66 7.21 -5.23 -3.99
CA LEU A 66 6.13 -4.58 -3.23
C LEU A 66 5.03 -5.55 -2.84
N LYS A 67 4.74 -6.57 -3.67
CA LYS A 67 3.82 -7.66 -3.31
C LYS A 67 4.25 -8.34 -2.00
N LYS A 68 5.55 -8.54 -1.79
CA LYS A 68 6.10 -9.22 -0.60
C LYS A 68 6.00 -8.39 0.68
N VAL A 69 5.98 -7.07 0.55
CA VAL A 69 5.91 -6.14 1.69
C VAL A 69 4.51 -5.53 1.87
N THR A 70 3.52 -5.96 1.10
CA THR A 70 2.13 -5.51 1.28
C THR A 70 1.54 -6.11 2.55
N VAL A 71 1.00 -5.26 3.42
CA VAL A 71 0.48 -5.65 4.73
C VAL A 71 -0.91 -5.04 4.98
N ASN A 72 -1.75 -5.82 5.67
CA ASN A 72 -3.02 -5.34 6.24
C ASN A 72 -2.81 -5.04 7.73
N LEU A 73 -3.19 -3.85 8.15
CA LEU A 73 -2.99 -3.33 9.50
C LEU A 73 -4.33 -2.99 10.15
N ASN A 74 -4.47 -3.38 11.42
CA ASN A 74 -5.53 -2.91 12.31
C ASN A 74 -4.91 -1.83 13.22
N PHE A 75 -5.37 -0.58 13.11
CA PHE A 75 -4.91 0.50 13.96
C PHE A 75 -5.75 0.52 15.24
N ILE A 76 -5.16 0.15 16.38
CA ILE A 76 -5.86 -0.07 17.65
C ILE A 76 -5.50 1.02 18.66
N ARG A 77 -6.51 1.55 19.35
CA ARG A 77 -6.34 2.43 20.51
C ARG A 77 -7.26 1.96 21.63
N ASN A 78 -6.72 1.82 22.84
CA ASN A 78 -7.46 1.34 24.02
C ASN A 78 -8.21 0.00 23.77
N GLY A 79 -7.56 -0.94 23.06
CA GLY A 79 -8.16 -2.24 22.73
C GLY A 79 -9.22 -2.22 21.62
N THR A 80 -9.59 -1.05 21.08
CA THR A 80 -10.57 -0.92 20.00
C THR A 80 -9.89 -0.59 18.68
N THR A 81 -10.27 -1.29 17.60
CA THR A 81 -9.83 -0.97 16.24
C THR A 81 -10.45 0.34 15.79
N LEU A 82 -9.62 1.35 15.52
CA LEU A 82 -10.03 2.65 15.03
C LEU A 82 -10.33 2.63 13.53
N PHE A 83 -9.48 1.97 12.75
CA PHE A 83 -9.63 1.76 11.32
C PHE A 83 -8.72 0.62 10.86
N LYS A 84 -8.97 0.08 9.68
CA LYS A 84 -8.10 -0.89 9.01
C LYS A 84 -7.50 -0.26 7.78
N GLY A 85 -6.27 -0.63 7.45
CA GLY A 85 -5.61 -0.14 6.26
C GLY A 85 -4.72 -1.18 5.60
N THR A 86 -4.55 -1.06 4.30
CA THR A 86 -3.54 -1.76 3.52
C THR A 86 -2.44 -0.77 3.16
N THR A 87 -1.20 -1.14 3.44
CA THR A 87 0.00 -0.34 3.12
C THR A 87 1.19 -1.26 2.85
N LEU A 88 2.38 -0.69 2.73
CA LEU A 88 3.63 -1.38 2.51
C LEU A 88 4.49 -1.32 3.78
N ALA A 89 5.14 -2.40 4.17
CA ALA A 89 6.06 -2.40 5.29
C ALA A 89 7.20 -1.40 5.04
N GLY A 90 7.37 -0.44 5.96
CA GLY A 90 8.30 0.69 5.80
C GLY A 90 7.64 1.99 5.34
N HIS A 91 6.39 1.94 4.87
CA HIS A 91 5.59 3.12 4.57
C HIS A 91 4.72 3.52 5.78
N VAL A 92 4.81 4.78 6.20
CA VAL A 92 4.03 5.29 7.35
C VAL A 92 2.63 5.79 6.96
N GLY A 93 2.38 5.95 5.66
CA GLY A 93 1.06 6.30 5.12
C GLY A 93 0.12 5.10 4.99
N VAL A 94 -1.14 5.40 4.69
CA VAL A 94 -2.18 4.39 4.43
C VAL A 94 -2.66 4.55 3.00
N LEU A 95 -2.40 3.55 2.16
CA LEU A 95 -2.71 3.60 0.73
C LEU A 95 -4.18 3.25 0.46
N THR A 96 -4.79 2.45 1.33
CA THR A 96 -6.19 2.03 1.23
C THR A 96 -6.70 1.78 2.64
N GLY A 97 -7.90 2.24 2.98
CA GLY A 97 -8.42 2.11 4.34
C GLY A 97 -9.93 2.08 4.41
N LEU A 98 -10.42 1.52 5.52
CA LEU A 98 -11.82 1.48 5.89
C LEU A 98 -11.95 1.71 7.40
N ARG A 99 -13.05 2.32 7.81
CA ARG A 99 -13.39 2.55 9.21
C ARG A 99 -14.80 2.05 9.49
#